data_AF-A0A0C9S3B5-F1
#
_entry.id   AF-A0A0C9S3B5-F1
#
_cell.length_a   1.000
_cell.length_b   1.000
_cell.length_c   1.000
_cell.angle_alpha   90.00
_cell.angle_beta   90.00
_cell.angle_gamma   90.00
#
_symmetry.space_group_name_H-M   'P 1'
#
loop_
_entity.id
_entity.type
_entity.pdbx_description
1 polymer ?
#
loop_
_entity_poly.entity_id
_entity_poly.type
_entity_poly.pdbx_seq_one_letter_code
_entity_poly.pdbx_strand_id
1 'polypeptide(L)'
;MKALLFTILLLVAAELTNGCNGGSNDYSKCLPPPGGCPIIGEGARKQVWLLGKDEKTCYNVSTPGCEEHGFPTLALCYFHCIAE
;
A
#
# COMPACT_ATOMS: atom_id res chain seq x y z
N MET A 1 31.43 1.39 23.33
CA MET A 1 30.79 2.21 22.27
C MET A 1 30.38 1.42 21.02
N LYS A 2 31.12 0.39 20.58
CA LYS A 2 30.76 -0.42 19.38
C LYS A 2 29.48 -1.26 19.51
N ALA A 3 29.13 -1.71 20.72
CA ALA A 3 27.94 -2.55 20.92
C ALA A 3 26.61 -1.81 20.71
N LEU A 4 26.57 -0.50 20.99
CA LEU A 4 25.36 0.33 20.84
C LEU A 4 24.96 0.56 19.38
N LEU A 5 25.94 0.57 18.46
CA LEU A 5 25.68 0.71 17.02
C LEU A 5 24.96 -0.52 16.46
N PHE A 6 25.32 -1.72 16.91
CA PHE A 6 24.67 -2.96 16.47
C PHE A 6 23.23 -3.05 16.96
N THR A 7 22.94 -2.60 18.18
CA THR A 7 21.57 -2.59 18.71
C THR A 7 20.67 -1.63 17.94
N ILE A 8 21.17 -0.45 17.56
CA ILE A 8 20.39 0.52 16.77
C ILE A 8 20.12 -0.01 15.35
N LEU A 9 21.10 -0.67 14.73
CA LEU A 9 20.93 -1.26 13.40
C LEU A 9 19.87 -2.38 13.41
N LEU A 10 19.85 -3.19 14.47
CA LEU A 10 18.87 -4.26 14.65
C LEU A 10 17.46 -3.71 14.94
N LEU A 11 17.36 -2.62 15.69
CA LEU A 11 16.08 -1.94 15.93
C LEU A 11 15.48 -1.39 14.62
N VAL A 12 16.28 -0.71 13.79
CA VAL A 12 15.81 -0.19 12.48
C VAL A 12 15.39 -1.32 11.54
N ALA A 13 16.12 -2.46 11.54
CA ALA A 13 15.75 -3.63 10.75
C ALA A 13 14.46 -4.31 11.27
N ALA A 14 14.24 -4.31 12.58
CA ALA A 14 13.03 -4.83 13.20
C ALA A 14 11.81 -3.93 12.94
N GLU A 15 11.99 -2.61 12.86
CA GLU A 15 10.92 -1.70 12.45
C GLU A 15 10.57 -1.88 10.96
N LEU A 16 11.55 -2.16 10.11
CA LEU A 16 11.32 -2.47 8.69
C LEU A 16 10.62 -3.82 8.49
N THR A 17 10.89 -4.82 9.33
CA THR A 17 10.23 -6.14 9.25
C THR A 17 8.90 -6.20 9.99
N ASN A 18 8.67 -5.38 11.02
CA ASN A 18 7.37 -5.22 11.66
C ASN A 18 6.36 -4.46 10.79
N GLY A 19 6.82 -3.71 9.78
CA GLY A 19 5.95 -3.21 8.70
C GLY A 19 5.42 -4.32 7.77
N CYS A 20 6.05 -5.50 7.79
CA CYS A 20 5.62 -6.70 7.06
C CYS A 20 4.87 -7.69 7.96
N ASN A 21 4.37 -7.25 9.12
CA ASN A 21 3.56 -8.10 9.97
C ASN A 21 2.13 -8.11 9.43
N GLY A 22 1.66 -9.30 9.00
CA GLY A 22 0.35 -9.57 8.40
C GLY A 22 -0.82 -8.99 9.20
N GLY A 23 -1.09 -7.71 8.98
CA GLY A 23 -2.29 -7.05 9.44
C GLY A 23 -3.40 -7.47 8.51
N SER A 24 -4.28 -8.35 9.01
CA SER A 24 -5.58 -8.72 8.44
C SER A 24 -5.81 -8.10 7.06
N ASN A 25 -5.49 -8.83 5.99
CA ASN A 25 -5.62 -8.39 4.60
C ASN A 25 -6.99 -7.78 4.40
N ASP A 26 -7.09 -6.46 4.56
CA ASP A 26 -8.32 -5.74 4.34
C ASP A 26 -8.45 -5.59 2.84
N TYR A 27 -8.84 -6.71 2.23
CA TYR A 27 -9.00 -6.88 0.80
C TYR A 27 -9.95 -5.82 0.22
N SER A 28 -10.81 -5.24 1.05
CA SER A 28 -11.64 -4.11 0.67
C SER A 28 -10.80 -2.91 0.22
N LYS A 29 -9.64 -2.64 0.83
CA LYS A 29 -8.71 -1.60 0.38
C LYS A 29 -8.00 -1.92 -0.92
N CYS A 30 -7.87 -3.20 -1.27
CA CYS A 30 -7.23 -3.61 -2.52
C CYS A 30 -8.08 -3.27 -3.75
N LEU A 31 -9.40 -3.25 -3.59
CA LEU A 31 -10.36 -3.00 -4.66
C LEU A 31 -10.80 -1.54 -4.68
N PRO A 32 -11.20 -0.99 -5.84
CA PRO A 32 -11.85 0.32 -5.86
C PRO A 32 -13.23 0.28 -5.18
N PRO A 33 -13.74 1.42 -4.68
CA PRO A 33 -15.08 1.51 -4.15
C PRO A 33 -16.14 1.23 -5.23
N PRO A 34 -17.39 0.93 -4.86
CA PRO A 34 -18.50 0.86 -5.81
C PRO A 34 -18.61 2.17 -6.61
N GLY A 35 -18.50 2.10 -7.93
CA GLY A 35 -18.47 3.27 -8.81
C GLY A 35 -17.07 3.74 -9.23
N GLY A 36 -16.01 3.17 -8.64
CA GLY A 36 -14.62 3.45 -9.00
C GLY A 36 -14.07 4.72 -8.33
N CYS A 37 -12.76 4.94 -8.49
CA CYS A 37 -12.14 6.18 -8.02
C CYS A 37 -12.53 7.36 -8.93
N PRO A 38 -12.85 8.54 -8.39
CA PRO A 38 -13.13 9.72 -9.19
C PRO A 38 -11.92 10.12 -10.04
N ILE A 39 -12.13 10.37 -11.33
CA ILE A 39 -11.07 10.81 -12.27
C ILE A 39 -11.12 12.34 -12.44
N ILE A 40 -12.18 12.99 -11.98
CA ILE A 40 -12.40 14.43 -12.08
C ILE A 40 -12.87 14.90 -10.70
N GLY A 41 -12.36 16.02 -10.22
CA GLY A 41 -12.69 16.58 -8.91
C GLY A 41 -11.69 17.63 -8.48
N GLU A 42 -11.98 18.32 -7.38
CA GLU A 42 -11.08 19.28 -6.76
C GLU A 42 -9.95 18.57 -6.00
N GLY A 43 -8.74 19.14 -6.03
CA GLY A 43 -7.57 18.65 -5.32
C GLY A 43 -6.44 18.14 -6.21
N ALA A 44 -5.26 17.98 -5.61
CA ALA A 44 -4.09 17.46 -6.30
C ALA A 44 -4.28 15.98 -6.65
N ARG A 45 -4.02 15.62 -7.90
CA ARG A 45 -4.08 14.22 -8.32
C ARG A 45 -2.89 13.47 -7.75
N LYS A 46 -3.15 12.31 -7.17
CA LYS A 46 -2.13 11.36 -6.70
C LYS A 46 -2.28 10.04 -7.43
N GLN A 47 -1.19 9.28 -7.48
CA GLN A 47 -1.25 7.90 -7.95
C GLN A 47 -1.75 7.02 -6.82
N VAL A 48 -2.76 6.22 -7.13
CA VAL A 48 -3.32 5.20 -6.24
C VAL A 48 -3.20 3.86 -6.96
N TRP A 49 -2.67 2.86 -6.27
CA TRP A 49 -2.46 1.51 -6.76
C TRP A 49 -3.51 0.57 -6.20
N LEU A 50 -4.18 -0.17 -7.08
CA LEU A 50 -5.30 -1.06 -6.77
C LEU A 50 -5.07 -2.42 -7.41
N LEU A 51 -5.70 -3.44 -6.86
CA LEU A 51 -5.69 -4.80 -7.37
C LEU A 51 -6.56 -4.91 -8.63
N GLY A 52 -5.98 -5.46 -9.68
CA GLY A 52 -6.63 -5.76 -10.95
C GLY A 52 -7.69 -6.84 -10.81
N LYS A 53 -8.58 -6.91 -11.80
CA LYS A 53 -9.67 -7.92 -11.83
C LYS A 53 -9.14 -9.36 -11.93
N ASP A 54 -7.93 -9.53 -12.40
CA ASP A 54 -7.20 -10.80 -12.44
C ASP A 54 -6.65 -11.23 -11.08
N GLU A 55 -6.78 -10.38 -10.06
CA GLU A 55 -6.33 -10.59 -8.66
C GLU A 55 -4.83 -10.90 -8.53
N LYS A 56 -4.05 -10.62 -9.57
CA LYS A 56 -2.60 -10.95 -9.65
C LYS A 56 -1.74 -9.77 -10.05
N THR A 57 -2.35 -8.66 -10.47
CA THR A 57 -1.66 -7.46 -10.90
C THR A 57 -2.16 -6.25 -10.14
N CYS A 58 -1.26 -5.30 -9.89
CA CYS A 58 -1.63 -3.99 -9.38
C CYS A 58 -1.59 -2.99 -10.53
N TYR A 59 -2.63 -2.18 -10.67
CA TYR A 59 -2.71 -1.10 -11.64
C TYR A 59 -2.77 0.26 -10.93
N ASN A 60 -2.33 1.32 -11.60
CA ASN A 60 -2.39 2.67 -11.06
C ASN A 60 -3.55 3.49 -11.66
N VAL A 61 -4.11 4.37 -10.85
CA VAL A 61 -5.06 5.40 -11.26
C VAL A 61 -4.61 6.76 -10.73
N SER A 62 -4.72 7.78 -11.57
CA SER A 62 -4.49 9.17 -11.17
C SER A 62 -5.81 9.80 -10.74
N THR A 63 -5.97 10.03 -9.44
CA THR A 63 -7.23 10.48 -8.83
C THR A 63 -6.96 11.52 -7.73
N PRO A 64 -7.84 12.51 -7.51
CA PRO A 64 -7.78 13.36 -6.32
C PRO A 64 -7.90 12.56 -5.01
N GLY A 65 -8.56 11.39 -5.03
CA GLY A 65 -8.70 10.51 -3.88
C GLY A 65 -9.60 9.33 -4.17
N CYS A 66 -9.48 8.25 -3.40
CA CYS A 66 -10.27 7.03 -3.64
C CYS A 66 -10.80 6.42 -2.32
N GLU A 67 -11.50 7.22 -1.50
CA GLU A 67 -12.27 6.73 -0.33
C GLU A 67 -11.53 5.71 0.57
N GLU A 68 -10.26 5.95 0.88
CA GLU A 68 -9.39 5.04 1.65
C GLU A 68 -9.02 3.70 0.99
N HIS A 69 -9.43 3.50 -0.26
CA HIS A 69 -9.01 2.41 -1.12
C HIS A 69 -7.67 2.71 -1.82
N GLY A 70 -6.92 1.63 -2.02
CA GLY A 70 -5.66 1.59 -2.72
C GLY A 70 -4.48 2.12 -1.93
N PHE A 71 -3.30 1.95 -2.53
CA PHE A 71 -2.01 2.21 -1.91
C PHE A 71 -1.24 3.29 -2.67
N PRO A 72 -0.36 4.06 -2.01
CA PRO A 72 0.40 5.11 -2.68
C PRO A 72 1.50 4.57 -3.60
N THR A 73 1.89 3.30 -3.48
CA THR A 73 2.95 2.68 -4.28
C THR A 73 2.58 1.27 -4.75
N LEU A 74 3.18 0.85 -5.87
CA LEU A 74 3.06 -0.51 -6.40
C LEU A 74 3.50 -1.55 -5.37
N ALA A 75 4.61 -1.30 -4.67
CA ALA A 75 5.14 -2.22 -3.67
C ALA A 75 4.12 -2.50 -2.56
N LEU A 76 3.48 -1.47 -2.01
CA LEU A 76 2.46 -1.63 -0.98
C LEU A 76 1.23 -2.39 -1.51
N CYS A 77 0.77 -2.08 -2.73
CA CYS A 77 -0.31 -2.85 -3.35
C CYS A 77 0.06 -4.33 -3.49
N TYR A 78 1.27 -4.64 -3.98
CA TYR A 78 1.74 -6.01 -4.11
C TYR A 78 1.78 -6.73 -2.75
N PHE A 79 2.41 -6.12 -1.74
CA PHE A 79 2.56 -6.76 -0.43
C PHE A 79 1.25 -6.96 0.32
N HIS A 80 0.27 -6.08 0.15
CA HIS A 80 -1.00 -6.17 0.87
C HIS A 80 -2.10 -6.92 0.11
N CYS A 81 -2.02 -7.00 -1.22
CA CYS A 81 -3.11 -7.52 -2.05
C CYS A 81 -2.76 -8.79 -2.83
N ILE A 82 -1.47 -9.08 -3.03
CA ILE A 82 -1.02 -10.18 -3.90
C ILE A 82 -0.08 -11.13 -3.16
N ALA A 83 0.85 -10.60 -2.35
CA ALA A 83 1.78 -11.43 -1.58
C ALA A 83 1.03 -12.15 -0.44
N GLU A 84 1.16 -13.47 -0.40
CA GLU A 84 0.73 -14.33 0.72
C GLU A 84 1.74 -14.31 1.88
#